data_AF-A0A6I6AIW4-F1
#
_entry.id   AF-A0A6I6AIW4-F1
#
_cell.length_a   1.000
_cell.length_b   1.000
_cell.length_c   1.000
_cell.angle_alpha   90.00
_cell.angle_beta   90.00
_cell.angle_gamma   90.00
#
_symmetry.space_group_name_H-M   'P 1'
#
loop_
_entity.id
_entity.type
_entity.pdbx_description
1 polymer ?
#
loop_
_entity_poly.entity_id
_entity_poly.type
_entity_poly.pdbx_seq_one_letter_code
_entity_poly.pdbx_strand_id
1 'polypeptide(L)'
;MTKTGTLIQTILVFTKTRRRILVSVLILTFIFAITQVPFAMSLDTAPSTGSVDVRYFQKKLELAKHDLQRAVKANQRVPNLTSKLMMIRLQNQVDYTETLLKRAMTKTDHDLHTTHLQNVKNDVTLAEQQLVWAKDVNQRQAGLVSDDEVQRLQLSVDLARLALERAKQPKIKADPLHHLQWQIDRLRSELLNLQVEFERVR
;
A
#
# COMPACT_ATOMS: atom_id res chain seq x y z
N MET A 1 -37.21 -58.56 70.29
CA MET A 1 -37.15 -57.11 69.93
C MET A 1 -35.68 -56.76 69.76
N THR A 2 -35.13 -56.94 68.55
CA THR A 2 -34.82 -55.88 67.57
C THR A 2 -33.77 -54.87 68.07
N LYS A 3 -32.53 -54.95 67.56
CA LYS A 3 -31.93 -53.93 66.67
C LYS A 3 -30.41 -54.13 66.47
N THR A 4 -29.98 -53.81 65.25
CA THR A 4 -28.66 -53.28 64.84
C THR A 4 -27.47 -54.23 64.75
N GLY A 5 -27.52 -55.14 63.77
CA GLY A 5 -26.37 -55.36 62.90
C GLY A 5 -26.29 -54.23 61.87
N THR A 6 -25.48 -53.19 62.10
CA THR A 6 -25.14 -52.18 61.07
C THR A 6 -23.94 -51.31 61.51
N LEU A 7 -22.81 -51.90 61.92
CA LEU A 7 -21.65 -51.10 62.40
C LEU A 7 -20.29 -51.49 61.80
N ILE A 8 -20.24 -52.35 60.77
CA ILE A 8 -18.97 -52.75 60.13
C ILE A 8 -18.88 -52.33 58.65
N GLN A 9 -19.96 -51.83 58.03
CA GLN A 9 -19.94 -51.41 56.61
C GLN A 9 -19.65 -49.92 56.36
N THR A 10 -19.48 -49.09 57.39
CA THR A 10 -19.32 -47.63 57.22
C THR A 10 -17.87 -47.14 57.20
N ILE A 11 -16.88 -48.03 57.43
CA ILE A 11 -15.45 -47.64 57.47
C ILE A 11 -14.79 -47.73 56.07
N LEU A 12 -15.41 -48.43 55.11
CA LEU A 12 -14.76 -48.73 53.82
C LEU A 12 -15.19 -47.84 52.63
N VAL A 13 -15.84 -46.69 52.89
CA VAL A 13 -16.24 -45.74 51.84
C VAL A 13 -15.54 -44.38 51.96
N PHE A 14 -14.86 -44.08 53.07
CA PHE A 14 -14.25 -42.75 53.28
C PHE A 14 -12.83 -42.57 52.73
N THR A 15 -12.16 -43.63 52.27
CA THR A 15 -10.76 -43.55 51.84
C THR A 15 -10.57 -43.36 50.32
N LYS A 16 -11.62 -43.46 49.51
CA LYS A 16 -11.51 -43.40 48.03
C LYS A 16 -11.85 -42.02 47.43
N THR A 17 -12.47 -41.13 48.20
CA THR A 17 -12.98 -39.84 47.67
C THR A 17 -12.05 -38.65 47.92
N ARG A 18 -10.99 -38.79 48.73
CA ARG A 18 -10.04 -37.69 49.04
C ARG A 18 -8.80 -37.60 48.15
N ARG A 19 -8.63 -38.47 47.15
CA ARG A 19 -7.48 -38.42 46.21
C ARG A 19 -7.74 -37.65 44.91
N ARG A 20 -8.97 -37.23 44.62
CA ARG A 20 -9.31 -36.52 43.37
C ARG A 20 -9.43 -34.99 43.48
N ILE A 21 -9.41 -34.43 44.70
CA ILE A 21 -9.57 -32.98 44.90
C ILE A 21 -8.22 -32.27 45.13
N LEU A 22 -7.17 -33.01 45.52
CA LEU A 22 -5.83 -32.43 45.71
C LEU A 22 -5.02 -32.26 44.42
N VAL A 23 -5.42 -32.87 43.30
CA VAL A 23 -4.74 -32.71 42.01
C VAL A 23 -5.27 -31.48 41.24
N SER A 24 -6.46 -30.98 41.56
CA SER A 24 -7.05 -29.82 40.87
C SER A 24 -6.63 -28.46 41.44
N VAL A 25 -5.99 -28.42 42.61
CA VAL A 25 -5.57 -27.15 43.26
C VAL A 25 -4.10 -26.80 42.99
N LEU A 26 -3.30 -27.74 42.47
CA LEU A 26 -1.87 -27.53 42.19
C LEU A 26 -1.56 -27.07 40.75
N ILE A 27 -2.58 -26.93 39.90
CA ILE A 27 -2.45 -26.33 38.55
C ILE A 27 -2.86 -24.85 38.54
N LEU A 28 -3.52 -24.35 39.59
CA LEU A 28 -3.95 -22.95 39.68
C LEU A 28 -2.87 -21.99 40.23
N THR A 29 -1.73 -22.51 40.70
CA THR A 29 -0.63 -21.70 41.25
C THR A 29 0.55 -21.51 40.29
N PHE A 30 0.44 -21.95 39.03
CA PHE A 30 1.47 -21.75 38.00
C PHE A 30 1.20 -20.56 37.06
N ILE A 31 0.12 -19.79 37.27
CA ILE A 31 -0.29 -18.69 36.38
C ILE A 31 0.04 -17.29 36.96
N PHE A 32 0.58 -17.19 38.18
CA PHE A 32 0.80 -15.90 38.85
C PHE A 32 2.26 -15.56 39.17
N ALA A 33 3.20 -16.07 38.37
CA ALA A 33 4.63 -15.73 38.47
C ALA A 33 5.26 -15.37 37.11
N ILE A 34 4.46 -14.89 36.15
CA ILE A 34 5.00 -14.10 35.04
C ILE A 34 5.14 -12.69 35.57
N THR A 35 6.35 -12.37 36.01
CA THR A 35 6.80 -11.01 36.30
C THR A 35 6.31 -10.07 35.21
N GLN A 36 5.45 -9.12 35.59
CA GLN A 36 5.22 -7.93 34.79
C GLN A 36 6.57 -7.21 34.72
N VAL A 37 7.35 -7.46 33.69
CA VAL A 37 8.40 -6.55 33.28
C VAL A 37 7.65 -5.33 32.76
N PRO A 38 7.68 -4.17 33.45
CA PRO A 38 7.21 -2.96 32.83
C PRO A 38 8.19 -2.68 31.69
N PHE A 39 7.80 -3.05 30.47
CA PHE A 39 8.31 -2.37 29.29
C PHE A 39 7.77 -0.93 29.35
N ALA A 40 8.34 -0.14 30.25
CA ALA A 40 8.33 1.30 30.12
C ALA A 40 9.22 1.60 28.90
N MET A 41 8.64 1.51 27.70
CA MET A 41 9.16 2.29 26.59
C MET A 41 9.05 3.75 27.04
N SER A 42 10.16 4.28 27.54
CA SER A 42 10.39 5.71 27.55
C SER A 42 10.27 6.16 26.10
N LEU A 43 9.07 6.61 25.71
CA LEU A 43 8.93 7.53 24.60
C LEU A 43 9.62 8.80 25.07
N ASP A 44 10.94 8.83 24.89
CA ASP A 44 11.71 10.06 24.99
C ASP A 44 11.05 11.05 24.02
N THR A 45 10.27 11.95 24.59
CA THR A 45 9.73 13.13 23.94
C THR A 45 10.88 14.07 23.67
N ALA A 46 11.72 13.70 22.69
CA ALA A 46 12.57 14.64 22.00
C ALA A 46 11.69 15.70 21.31
N PRO A 47 12.14 16.95 21.21
CA PRO A 47 11.35 18.05 20.65
C PRO A 47 10.86 17.66 19.25
N SER A 48 9.54 17.77 19.01
CA SER A 48 8.90 17.19 17.83
C SER A 48 9.28 17.92 16.55
N THR A 49 10.41 17.56 15.95
CA THR A 49 10.49 17.52 14.49
C THR A 49 9.37 16.59 14.05
N GLY A 50 8.52 16.98 13.08
CA GLY A 50 7.26 16.31 12.74
C GLY A 50 7.37 14.78 12.54
N SER A 51 6.23 14.09 12.44
CA SER A 51 6.18 12.62 12.32
C SER A 51 7.16 12.11 11.25
N VAL A 52 7.69 10.89 11.44
CA VAL A 52 8.63 10.27 10.48
C VAL A 52 8.09 10.33 9.05
N ASP A 53 6.79 10.10 8.88
CA ASP A 53 6.10 10.18 7.58
C ASP A 53 6.15 11.58 6.97
N VAL A 54 5.92 12.64 7.77
CA VAL A 54 6.04 14.04 7.30
C VAL A 54 7.45 14.30 6.81
N ARG A 55 8.48 13.91 7.58
CA ARG A 55 9.88 14.11 7.18
C ARG A 55 10.23 13.29 5.92
N TYR A 56 9.75 12.06 5.83
CA TYR A 56 9.96 11.20 4.66
C TYR A 56 9.33 11.79 3.40
N PHE A 57 8.04 12.16 3.44
CA PHE A 57 7.36 12.73 2.27
C PHE A 57 7.89 14.12 1.92
N GLN A 58 8.37 14.89 2.89
CA GLN A 58 9.06 16.15 2.63
C GLN A 58 10.33 15.92 1.80
N LYS A 59 11.19 14.97 2.18
CA LYS A 59 12.39 14.64 1.41
C LYS A 59 12.08 14.04 0.03
N LYS A 60 11.03 13.22 -0.05
CA LYS A 60 10.56 12.72 -1.35
C LYS A 60 10.09 13.86 -2.26
N LEU A 61 9.43 14.87 -1.71
CA LEU A 61 8.96 16.03 -2.46
C LEU A 61 10.13 16.90 -2.93
N GLU A 62 11.12 17.13 -2.06
CA GLU A 62 12.36 17.83 -2.42
C GLU A 62 13.05 17.15 -3.61
N LEU A 63 13.19 15.82 -3.58
CA LEU A 63 13.76 15.06 -4.69
C LEU A 63 12.96 15.20 -5.99
N ALA A 64 11.63 15.01 -5.93
CA ALA A 64 10.77 15.13 -7.11
C ALA A 64 10.84 16.53 -7.75
N LYS A 65 10.86 17.58 -6.92
CA LYS A 65 11.01 18.98 -7.38
C LYS A 65 12.38 19.23 -8.00
N HIS A 66 13.43 18.67 -7.40
CA HIS A 66 14.78 18.78 -7.95
C HIS A 66 14.88 18.12 -9.34
N ASP A 67 14.32 16.93 -9.53
CA ASP A 67 14.36 16.22 -10.81
C ASP A 67 13.58 16.96 -11.90
N LEU A 68 12.38 17.47 -11.57
CA LEU A 68 11.61 18.34 -12.47
C LEU A 68 12.40 19.60 -12.84
N GLN A 69 12.97 20.29 -11.85
CA GLN A 69 13.73 21.52 -12.08
C GLN A 69 14.97 21.26 -12.95
N ARG A 70 15.64 20.13 -12.75
CA ARG A 70 16.77 19.69 -13.59
C ARG A 70 16.33 19.51 -15.04
N ALA A 71 15.20 18.86 -15.28
CA ALA A 71 14.64 18.67 -16.62
C ALA A 71 14.23 20.01 -17.28
N VAL A 72 13.59 20.92 -16.52
CA VAL A 72 13.28 22.28 -16.99
C VAL A 72 14.56 23.02 -17.42
N LYS A 73 15.59 23.03 -16.57
CA LYS A 73 16.88 23.69 -16.87
C LYS A 73 17.56 23.06 -18.09
N ALA A 74 17.47 21.74 -18.25
CA ALA A 74 17.98 21.06 -19.43
C ALA A 74 17.27 21.53 -20.71
N ASN A 75 15.93 21.63 -20.67
CA ASN A 75 15.12 22.10 -21.80
C ASN A 75 15.31 23.59 -22.14
N GLN A 76 15.66 24.42 -21.15
CA GLN A 76 16.02 25.82 -21.39
C GLN A 76 17.33 25.96 -22.17
N ARG A 77 18.28 25.04 -21.97
CA ARG A 77 19.58 25.03 -22.66
C ARG A 77 19.49 24.40 -24.04
N VAL A 78 18.79 23.28 -24.13
CA VAL A 78 18.59 22.53 -25.37
C VAL A 78 17.10 22.24 -25.48
N PRO A 79 16.36 22.93 -26.37
CA PRO A 79 14.94 22.73 -26.55
C PRO A 79 14.61 21.25 -26.78
N ASN A 80 13.61 20.75 -26.06
CA ASN A 80 13.12 19.36 -26.13
C ASN A 80 14.11 18.26 -25.75
N LEU A 81 15.23 18.58 -25.07
CA LEU A 81 16.19 17.57 -24.60
C LEU A 81 15.53 16.52 -23.68
N THR A 82 14.69 16.97 -22.77
CA THR A 82 13.72 16.15 -22.05
C THR A 82 12.39 16.23 -22.78
N SER A 83 11.88 15.07 -23.20
CA SER A 83 10.62 15.00 -23.95
C SER A 83 9.44 15.55 -23.14
N LYS A 84 8.42 16.07 -23.84
CA LYS A 84 7.17 16.56 -23.21
C LYS A 84 6.53 15.50 -22.31
N LEU A 85 6.56 14.22 -22.73
CA LEU A 85 6.05 13.10 -21.94
C LEU A 85 6.82 12.92 -20.63
N MET A 86 8.14 13.01 -20.66
CA MET A 86 8.95 12.92 -19.45
C MET A 86 8.70 14.10 -18.52
N MET A 87 8.54 15.32 -19.07
CA MET A 87 8.17 16.50 -18.27
C MET A 87 6.86 16.28 -17.50
N ILE A 88 5.86 15.68 -18.15
CA ILE A 88 4.57 15.40 -17.50
C ILE A 88 4.71 14.33 -16.42
N ARG A 89 5.51 13.28 -16.65
CA ARG A 89 5.80 12.28 -15.61
C ARG A 89 6.45 12.90 -14.37
N LEU A 90 7.43 13.77 -14.56
CA LEU A 90 8.09 14.48 -13.47
C LEU A 90 7.13 15.40 -12.71
N GLN A 91 6.25 16.12 -13.42
CA GLN A 91 5.21 16.93 -12.78
C GLN A 91 4.24 16.07 -11.97
N ASN A 92 3.75 14.96 -12.55
CA ASN A 92 2.86 14.02 -11.86
C ASN A 92 3.51 13.47 -10.57
N GLN A 93 4.82 13.23 -10.56
CA GLN A 93 5.55 12.79 -9.38
C GLN A 93 5.60 13.87 -8.28
N VAL A 94 5.75 15.14 -8.66
CA VAL A 94 5.66 16.27 -7.73
C VAL A 94 4.26 16.32 -7.12
N ASP A 95 3.22 16.40 -7.95
CA ASP A 95 1.82 16.53 -7.52
C ASP A 95 1.39 15.39 -6.59
N TYR A 96 1.81 14.16 -6.92
CA TYR A 96 1.58 12.99 -6.08
C TYR A 96 2.23 13.12 -4.70
N THR A 97 3.49 13.53 -4.67
CA THR A 97 4.24 13.62 -3.42
C THR A 97 3.76 14.79 -2.56
N GLU A 98 3.31 15.89 -3.15
CA GLU A 98 2.64 16.98 -2.43
C GLU A 98 1.35 16.50 -1.76
N THR A 99 0.57 15.66 -2.46
CA THR A 99 -0.64 15.05 -1.91
C THR A 99 -0.34 14.16 -0.71
N LEU A 100 0.72 13.34 -0.80
CA LEU A 100 1.18 12.49 0.30
C LEU A 100 1.62 13.32 1.52
N LEU A 101 2.43 14.36 1.31
CA LEU A 101 2.91 15.23 2.37
C LEU A 101 1.75 15.95 3.08
N LYS A 102 0.82 16.52 2.30
CA LYS A 102 -0.36 17.21 2.84
C LYS A 102 -1.16 16.29 3.78
N ARG A 103 -1.34 15.03 3.40
CA ARG A 103 -2.07 14.04 4.21
C ARG A 103 -1.32 13.66 5.48
N ALA A 104 0.00 13.44 5.39
CA ALA A 104 0.81 13.13 6.56
C ALA A 104 0.79 14.28 7.59
N MET A 105 0.63 15.53 7.14
CA MET A 105 0.51 16.69 8.01
C MET A 105 -0.86 16.83 8.69
N THR A 106 -1.96 16.39 8.06
CA THR A 106 -3.32 16.65 8.57
C THR A 106 -3.78 15.68 9.67
N LYS A 107 -3.03 14.62 9.99
CA LYS A 107 -3.38 13.57 10.98
C LYS A 107 -4.79 12.97 10.85
N THR A 108 -5.48 13.24 9.75
CA THR A 108 -6.78 12.67 9.43
C THR A 108 -6.63 11.23 8.99
N ASP A 109 -7.73 10.46 9.10
CA ASP A 109 -7.76 9.08 8.66
C ASP A 109 -7.18 8.95 7.25
N HIS A 110 -6.20 8.06 7.11
CA HIS A 110 -5.39 7.95 5.90
C HIS A 110 -6.22 7.18 4.87
N ASP A 111 -7.12 7.87 4.16
CA ASP A 111 -7.81 7.31 3.01
C ASP A 111 -6.81 7.10 1.86
N LEU A 112 -5.96 6.07 1.99
CA LEU A 112 -4.95 5.69 1.01
C LEU A 112 -5.59 5.44 -0.35
N HIS A 113 -6.82 4.93 -0.36
CA HIS A 113 -7.56 4.69 -1.59
C HIS A 113 -7.69 5.95 -2.46
N THR A 114 -8.00 7.11 -1.88
CA THR A 114 -8.07 8.36 -2.66
C THR A 114 -6.72 8.80 -3.23
N THR A 115 -5.60 8.54 -2.52
CA THR A 115 -4.24 8.76 -3.05
C THR A 115 -3.99 7.86 -4.25
N HIS A 116 -4.27 6.56 -4.11
CA HIS A 116 -4.06 5.59 -5.18
C HIS A 116 -4.97 5.87 -6.38
N LEU A 117 -6.21 6.29 -6.15
CA LEU A 117 -7.13 6.67 -7.20
C LEU A 117 -6.60 7.86 -8.02
N GLN A 118 -5.94 8.83 -7.38
CA GLN A 118 -5.32 9.94 -8.10
C GLN A 118 -4.19 9.45 -9.02
N ASN A 119 -3.39 8.48 -8.59
CA ASN A 119 -2.36 7.91 -9.46
C ASN A 119 -2.95 7.25 -10.70
N VAL A 120 -4.02 6.44 -10.55
CA VAL A 120 -4.66 5.81 -11.70
C VAL A 120 -5.20 6.86 -12.68
N LYS A 121 -5.73 8.00 -12.19
CA LYS A 121 -6.14 9.11 -13.06
C LYS A 121 -4.95 9.69 -13.84
N ASN A 122 -3.82 9.88 -13.17
CA ASN A 122 -2.62 10.39 -13.81
C ASN A 122 -2.09 9.43 -14.89
N ASP A 123 -2.24 8.11 -14.69
CA ASP A 123 -1.87 7.10 -15.68
C ASP A 123 -2.75 7.19 -16.94
N VAL A 124 -4.06 7.42 -16.78
CA VAL A 124 -4.98 7.68 -17.91
C VAL A 124 -4.50 8.88 -18.70
N THR A 125 -4.25 10.01 -18.02
CA THR A 125 -3.78 11.24 -18.67
C THR A 125 -2.48 11.02 -19.42
N LEU A 126 -1.54 10.28 -18.84
CA LEU A 126 -0.27 9.97 -19.48
C LEU A 126 -0.47 9.12 -20.74
N ALA A 127 -1.26 8.04 -20.66
CA ALA A 127 -1.53 7.17 -21.80
C ALA A 127 -2.20 7.95 -22.95
N GLU A 128 -3.18 8.80 -22.63
CA GLU A 128 -3.87 9.64 -23.62
C GLU A 128 -2.90 10.58 -24.32
N GLN A 129 -2.00 11.20 -23.58
CA GLN A 129 -0.99 12.10 -24.16
C GLN A 129 0.05 11.36 -25.02
N GLN A 130 0.41 10.13 -24.67
CA GLN A 130 1.28 9.29 -25.50
C GLN A 130 0.63 8.99 -26.85
N LEU A 131 -0.65 8.62 -26.84
CA LEU A 131 -1.39 8.36 -28.07
C LEU A 131 -1.55 9.64 -28.92
N VAL A 132 -1.90 10.77 -28.30
CA VAL A 132 -2.01 12.07 -29.00
C VAL A 132 -0.67 12.42 -29.64
N TRP A 133 0.43 12.31 -28.91
CA TRP A 133 1.77 12.56 -29.45
C TRP A 133 2.07 11.68 -30.67
N ALA A 134 1.78 10.38 -30.61
CA ALA A 134 2.04 9.47 -31.73
C ALA A 134 1.22 9.85 -32.99
N LYS A 135 -0.06 10.20 -32.79
CA LYS A 135 -0.93 10.67 -33.89
C LYS A 135 -0.44 12.00 -34.48
N ASP A 136 -0.08 12.97 -33.65
CA ASP A 136 0.44 14.28 -34.09
C ASP A 136 1.75 14.14 -34.88
N VAL A 137 2.62 13.21 -34.46
CA VAL A 137 3.86 12.90 -35.17
C VAL A 137 3.55 12.30 -36.55
N ASN A 138 2.65 11.32 -36.64
CA ASN A 138 2.25 10.72 -37.92
C ASN A 138 1.54 11.70 -38.86
N GLN A 139 0.83 12.70 -38.34
CA GLN A 139 0.25 13.78 -39.15
C GLN A 139 1.32 14.65 -39.81
N ARG A 140 2.44 14.89 -39.15
CA ARG A 140 3.55 15.70 -39.68
C ARG A 140 4.48 14.89 -40.57
N GLN A 141 4.66 13.61 -40.26
CA GLN A 141 5.50 12.68 -41.00
C GLN A 141 4.86 11.29 -40.95
N ALA A 142 4.21 10.91 -42.06
CA ALA A 142 3.51 9.64 -42.16
C ALA A 142 4.44 8.46 -41.88
N GLY A 143 3.98 7.52 -41.04
CA GLY A 143 4.69 6.28 -40.72
C GLY A 143 5.90 6.43 -39.78
N LEU A 144 6.14 7.61 -39.20
CA LEU A 144 7.23 7.79 -38.24
C LEU A 144 7.00 6.96 -36.96
N VAL A 145 5.75 6.83 -36.53
CA VAL A 145 5.28 5.83 -35.56
C VAL A 145 4.50 4.77 -36.34
N SER A 146 4.83 3.49 -36.16
CA SER A 146 4.14 2.41 -36.87
C SER A 146 2.67 2.29 -36.46
N ASP A 147 1.83 1.76 -37.35
CA ASP A 147 0.41 1.55 -37.06
C ASP A 147 0.20 0.60 -35.87
N ASP A 148 1.03 -0.45 -35.75
CA ASP A 148 1.02 -1.37 -34.62
C ASP A 148 1.31 -0.64 -33.29
N GLU A 149 2.24 0.32 -33.31
CA GLU A 149 2.60 1.12 -32.14
C GLU A 149 1.47 2.10 -31.77
N VAL A 150 0.85 2.73 -32.75
CA VAL A 150 -0.35 3.56 -32.51
C VAL A 150 -1.48 2.73 -31.92
N GLN A 151 -1.71 1.51 -32.44
CA GLN A 151 -2.71 0.58 -31.92
C GLN A 151 -2.39 0.14 -30.49
N ARG A 152 -1.11 -0.15 -30.18
CA ARG A 152 -0.64 -0.45 -28.82
C ARG A 152 -0.96 0.70 -27.86
N LEU A 153 -0.67 1.94 -28.25
CA LEU A 153 -0.95 3.12 -27.44
C LEU A 153 -2.45 3.33 -27.22
N GLN A 154 -3.29 3.03 -28.21
CA GLN A 154 -4.74 3.06 -28.06
C GLN A 154 -5.22 2.04 -27.02
N LEU A 155 -4.74 0.79 -27.12
CA LEU A 155 -5.05 -0.25 -26.13
C LEU A 155 -4.55 0.12 -24.72
N SER A 156 -3.41 0.80 -24.62
CA SER A 156 -2.89 1.31 -23.35
C SER A 156 -3.83 2.34 -22.71
N VAL A 157 -4.40 3.26 -23.52
CA VAL A 157 -5.41 4.23 -23.06
C VAL A 157 -6.65 3.51 -22.54
N ASP A 158 -7.17 2.55 -23.31
CA ASP A 158 -8.39 1.83 -22.95
C ASP A 158 -8.19 1.01 -21.66
N LEU A 159 -7.04 0.36 -21.53
CA LEU A 159 -6.67 -0.36 -20.31
C LEU A 159 -6.53 0.57 -19.09
N ALA A 160 -5.90 1.74 -19.25
CA ALA A 160 -5.77 2.71 -18.17
C ALA A 160 -7.14 3.23 -17.71
N ARG A 161 -8.06 3.47 -18.64
CA ARG A 161 -9.44 3.88 -18.33
C ARG A 161 -10.20 2.79 -17.57
N LEU A 162 -10.11 1.53 -18.02
CA LEU A 162 -10.70 0.40 -17.32
C LEU A 162 -10.09 0.19 -15.93
N ALA A 163 -8.78 0.41 -15.78
CA ALA A 163 -8.12 0.37 -14.47
C ALA A 163 -8.67 1.45 -13.53
N LEU A 164 -8.94 2.66 -14.04
CA LEU A 164 -9.58 3.74 -13.28
C LEU A 164 -11.02 3.39 -12.90
N GLU A 165 -11.79 2.81 -13.82
CA GLU A 165 -13.15 2.35 -13.55
C GLU A 165 -13.16 1.27 -12.46
N ARG A 166 -12.28 0.26 -12.58
CA ARG A 166 -12.10 -0.78 -11.57
C ARG A 166 -11.72 -0.16 -10.21
N ALA A 167 -10.79 0.80 -10.19
CA ALA A 167 -10.37 1.48 -8.97
C ALA A 167 -11.51 2.27 -8.30
N LYS A 168 -12.50 2.75 -9.04
CA LYS A 168 -13.66 3.49 -8.49
C LYS A 168 -14.74 2.57 -7.89
N GLN A 169 -14.65 1.25 -8.08
CA GLN A 169 -15.68 0.34 -7.59
C GLN A 169 -15.76 0.38 -6.06
N PRO A 170 -16.96 0.54 -5.45
CA PRO A 170 -17.10 0.65 -3.99
C PRO A 170 -16.46 -0.49 -3.21
N LYS A 171 -16.49 -1.71 -3.76
CA LYS A 171 -15.89 -2.91 -3.17
C LYS A 171 -14.37 -2.78 -2.96
N ILE A 172 -13.67 -2.06 -3.83
CA ILE A 172 -12.22 -1.81 -3.74
C ILE A 172 -11.88 -0.83 -2.60
N LYS A 173 -12.80 0.06 -2.24
CA LYS A 173 -12.61 1.00 -1.12
C LYS A 173 -13.06 0.38 0.21
N ALA A 174 -14.17 -0.35 0.20
CA ALA A 174 -14.81 -0.83 1.43
C ALA A 174 -14.07 -2.00 2.10
N ASP A 175 -13.37 -2.84 1.32
CA ASP A 175 -12.67 -4.01 1.84
C ASP A 175 -11.15 -3.89 1.64
N PRO A 176 -10.35 -3.83 2.73
CA PRO A 176 -8.89 -3.77 2.66
C PRO A 176 -8.24 -4.90 1.86
N LEU A 177 -8.80 -6.12 1.88
CA LEU A 177 -8.25 -7.24 1.13
C LEU A 177 -8.44 -7.04 -0.38
N HIS A 178 -9.63 -6.58 -0.80
CA HIS A 178 -9.88 -6.23 -2.19
C HIS A 178 -9.02 -5.03 -2.63
N HIS A 179 -8.79 -4.07 -1.73
CA HIS A 179 -7.88 -2.95 -1.99
C HIS A 179 -6.45 -3.42 -2.26
N LEU A 180 -5.89 -4.25 -1.37
CA LEU A 180 -4.54 -4.78 -1.51
C LEU A 180 -4.40 -5.66 -2.75
N GLN A 181 -5.35 -6.54 -3.02
CA GLN A 181 -5.32 -7.37 -4.23
C GLN A 181 -5.31 -6.52 -5.50
N TRP A 182 -6.12 -5.46 -5.55
CA TRP A 182 -6.13 -4.52 -6.67
C TRP A 182 -4.78 -3.83 -6.85
N GLN A 183 -4.11 -3.42 -5.77
CA GLN A 183 -2.77 -2.84 -5.84
C GLN A 183 -1.72 -3.83 -6.35
N ILE A 184 -1.78 -5.08 -5.90
CA ILE A 184 -0.87 -6.15 -6.35
C ILE A 184 -1.06 -6.42 -7.85
N ASP A 185 -2.30 -6.56 -8.30
CA ASP A 185 -2.62 -6.77 -9.72
C ASP A 185 -2.09 -5.62 -10.58
N ARG A 186 -2.24 -4.39 -10.09
CA ARG A 186 -1.71 -3.19 -10.73
C ARG A 186 -0.18 -3.22 -10.82
N LEU A 187 0.52 -3.45 -9.70
CA LEU A 187 1.98 -3.51 -9.68
C LEU A 187 2.52 -4.60 -10.61
N ARG A 188 1.87 -5.77 -10.65
CA ARG A 188 2.21 -6.84 -11.59
C ARG A 188 2.09 -6.37 -13.04
N SER A 189 1.02 -5.65 -13.37
CA SER A 189 0.78 -5.14 -14.72
C SER A 189 1.81 -4.08 -15.11
N GLU A 190 2.15 -3.17 -14.19
CA GLU A 190 3.19 -2.15 -14.40
C GLU A 190 4.58 -2.77 -14.59
N LEU A 191 4.92 -3.80 -13.82
CA LEU A 191 6.20 -4.52 -13.95
C LEU A 191 6.29 -5.26 -15.29
N LEU A 192 5.22 -5.94 -15.71
CA LEU A 192 5.18 -6.61 -17.01
C LEU A 192 5.32 -5.62 -18.15
N ASN A 193 4.60 -4.49 -18.09
CA ASN A 193 4.73 -3.43 -19.08
C ASN A 193 6.17 -2.89 -19.12
N LEU A 194 6.77 -2.63 -17.96
CA LEU A 194 8.15 -2.15 -17.87
C LEU A 194 9.14 -3.16 -18.48
N GLN A 195 8.96 -4.45 -18.20
CA GLN A 195 9.78 -5.51 -18.79
C GLN A 195 9.68 -5.53 -20.32
N VAL A 196 8.45 -5.47 -20.86
CA VAL A 196 8.23 -5.43 -22.31
C VAL A 196 8.87 -4.18 -22.92
N GLU A 197 8.78 -3.02 -22.27
CA GLU A 197 9.44 -1.81 -22.77
C GLU A 197 10.97 -1.93 -22.74
N PHE A 198 11.56 -2.57 -21.72
CA PHE A 198 13.00 -2.81 -21.67
C PHE A 198 13.47 -3.75 -22.79
N GLU A 199 12.71 -4.81 -23.07
CA GLU A 199 13.02 -5.76 -24.15
C GLU A 199 12.95 -5.10 -25.54
N ARG A 200 12.12 -4.07 -25.72
CA ARG A 200 11.99 -3.33 -26.99
C ARG A 200 13.13 -2.36 -27.30
N VAL A 201 13.76 -1.82 -26.26
CA VAL A 201 14.83 -0.81 -26.40
C VAL A 201 16.21 -1.46 -26.57
N ARG A 202 16.30 -2.77 -26.31
CA ARG A 202 17.54 -3.55 -26.43
C ARG A 202 17.72 -4.14 -27.82
#